data_AF-A0A531JDJ9-F1
#
_entry.id   AF-A0A531JDJ9-F1
#
_cell.length_a   1.000
_cell.length_b   1.000
_cell.length_c   1.000
_cell.angle_alpha   90.00
_cell.angle_beta   90.00
_cell.angle_gamma   90.00
#
_symmetry.space_group_name_H-M   'P 1'
#
loop_
_entity.id
_entity.type
_entity.pdbx_description
1 polymer ?
#
loop_
_entity_poly.entity_id
_entity_poly.type
_entity_poly.pdbx_seq_one_letter_code
_entity_poly.pdbx_strand_id
1 'polypeptide(L)'
;IERDKTFGTDIYSSIRADFGDFELSFYLSTQMAARQVMVFHGEKGFIEVLSPFNAGIYDHHRIELHNQNHSEAQVFRFPGMQQYRLEVEAFARAAQGGT
;
A
#
# COMPACT_ATOMS: atom_id res chain seq x y z
N ILE A 1 -2.10 -8.40 -19.12
CA ILE A 1 -0.81 -8.97 -18.67
C ILE A 1 0.14 -8.90 -19.84
N GLU A 2 1.36 -8.42 -19.63
CA GLU A 2 2.44 -8.44 -20.62
C GLU A 2 3.56 -9.36 -20.15
N ARG A 3 4.23 -10.01 -21.11
CA ARG A 3 5.29 -10.98 -20.86
C ARG A 3 6.60 -10.53 -21.48
N ASP A 4 7.70 -10.90 -20.85
CA ASP A 4 9.04 -10.73 -21.40
C ASP A 4 9.17 -11.48 -22.73
N LYS A 5 9.76 -10.83 -23.75
CA LYS A 5 9.85 -11.40 -25.10
C LYS A 5 10.79 -12.60 -25.21
N THR A 6 11.74 -12.75 -24.29
CA THR A 6 12.76 -13.81 -24.33
C THR A 6 12.43 -14.92 -23.34
N PHE A 7 12.22 -14.58 -22.07
CA PHE A 7 12.01 -15.54 -20.99
C PHE A 7 10.55 -15.95 -20.83
N GLY A 8 9.60 -15.18 -21.39
CA GLY A 8 8.17 -15.49 -21.33
C GLY A 8 7.52 -15.30 -19.96
N THR A 9 8.24 -14.77 -18.97
CA THR A 9 7.71 -14.46 -17.64
C THR A 9 6.80 -13.23 -17.68
N ASP A 10 5.82 -13.15 -16.79
CA ASP A 10 4.96 -11.96 -16.68
C ASP A 10 5.77 -10.78 -16.12
N ILE A 11 5.69 -9.62 -16.78
CA ILE A 11 6.48 -8.43 -16.44
C ILE A 11 5.63 -7.21 -16.11
N TYR A 12 4.36 -7.22 -16.50
CA TYR A 12 3.43 -6.14 -16.23
C TYR A 12 1.99 -6.66 -16.17
N SER A 13 1.22 -6.11 -15.23
CA SER A 13 -0.22 -6.29 -15.17
C SER A 13 -0.89 -5.01 -14.72
N SER A 14 -2.02 -4.68 -15.36
CA SER A 14 -2.95 -3.64 -14.93
C SER A 14 -4.26 -4.33 -14.55
N ILE A 15 -4.76 -4.02 -13.35
CA ILE A 15 -5.88 -4.71 -12.71
C ILE A 15 -6.92 -3.66 -12.34
N ARG A 16 -8.20 -4.02 -12.55
CA ARG A 16 -9.36 -3.38 -11.97
C ARG A 16 -10.19 -4.47 -11.29
N ALA A 17 -10.46 -4.30 -10.00
CA ALA A 17 -11.25 -5.20 -9.19
C ALA A 17 -12.46 -4.45 -8.63
N ASP A 18 -13.65 -5.04 -8.81
CA ASP A 18 -14.91 -4.56 -8.28
C ASP A 18 -15.18 -5.20 -6.91
N PHE A 19 -15.36 -4.37 -5.88
CA PHE A 19 -15.67 -4.78 -4.51
C PHE A 19 -17.14 -4.49 -4.14
N GLY A 20 -17.99 -4.14 -5.12
CA GLY A 20 -19.38 -3.74 -4.92
C GLY A 20 -19.51 -2.25 -4.66
N ASP A 21 -19.13 -1.82 -3.46
CA ASP A 21 -19.28 -0.41 -3.04
C ASP A 21 -18.12 0.49 -3.48
N PHE A 22 -17.01 -0.10 -3.95
CA PHE A 22 -15.85 0.63 -4.47
C PHE A 22 -15.07 -0.23 -5.46
N GLU A 23 -14.13 0.41 -6.16
CA GLU A 23 -13.22 -0.26 -7.08
C GLU A 23 -11.77 -0.08 -6.65
N LEU A 24 -10.96 -1.11 -6.87
CA LEU A 24 -9.50 -1.05 -6.75
C LEU A 24 -8.90 -1.10 -8.15
N SER A 25 -8.06 -0.12 -8.48
CA SER A 25 -7.23 -0.14 -9.68
C SER A 25 -5.76 0.00 -9.33
N PHE A 26 -4.93 -0.85 -9.91
CA PHE A 26 -3.48 -0.80 -9.71
C PHE A 26 -2.76 -1.48 -10.87
N TYR A 27 -1.47 -1.20 -10.98
CA TYR A 27 -0.57 -1.94 -11.84
C TYR A 27 0.67 -2.34 -11.05
N LEU A 28 1.33 -3.39 -11.50
CA LEU A 28 2.65 -3.80 -11.01
C LEU A 28 3.55 -4.15 -12.19
N SER A 29 4.86 -3.94 -12.00
CA SER A 29 5.86 -4.31 -12.99
C SER A 29 7.19 -4.68 -12.34
N THR A 30 7.90 -5.60 -12.98
CA THR A 30 9.27 -6.00 -12.61
C THR A 30 10.34 -5.26 -13.43
N GLN A 31 9.95 -4.45 -14.43
CA GLN A 31 10.87 -3.77 -15.35
C GLN A 31 10.63 -2.25 -15.44
N MET A 32 9.81 -1.67 -14.56
CA MET A 32 9.61 -0.22 -14.45
C MET A 32 10.40 0.36 -13.27
N ALA A 33 10.61 1.69 -13.26
CA ALA A 33 11.19 2.38 -12.12
C ALA A 33 10.40 2.10 -10.83
N ALA A 34 11.10 1.99 -9.70
CA ALA A 34 10.49 1.69 -8.42
C ALA A 34 9.50 2.80 -8.03
N ARG A 35 8.22 2.42 -7.95
CA ARG A 35 7.13 3.31 -7.51
C ARG A 35 6.14 2.49 -6.69
N GLN A 36 5.76 3.01 -5.53
CA GLN A 36 4.68 2.50 -4.71
C GLN A 36 3.86 3.67 -4.15
N VAL A 37 2.55 3.46 -4.06
CA VAL A 37 1.59 4.34 -3.39
C VAL A 37 0.27 3.58 -3.30
N MET A 38 -0.47 3.79 -2.21
CA MET A 38 -1.87 3.38 -2.12
C MET A 38 -2.71 4.61 -1.77
N VAL A 39 -3.83 4.78 -2.45
CA VAL A 39 -4.79 5.85 -2.17
C VAL A 39 -6.15 5.24 -1.93
N PHE A 40 -6.74 5.55 -0.78
CA PHE A 40 -8.12 5.18 -0.45
C PHE A 40 -8.97 6.44 -0.57
N HIS A 41 -9.77 6.52 -1.64
CA HIS A 41 -10.52 7.73 -1.97
C HIS A 41 -12.01 7.50 -1.73
N GLY A 42 -12.59 8.25 -0.80
CA GLY A 42 -14.02 8.23 -0.49
C GLY A 42 -14.67 9.60 -0.69
N GLU A 43 -15.97 9.67 -0.38
CA GLU A 43 -16.76 10.87 -0.63
C GLU A 43 -16.36 12.07 0.23
N LYS A 44 -15.75 11.84 1.41
CA LYS A 44 -15.42 12.89 2.39
C LYS A 44 -13.95 13.32 2.36
N GLY A 45 -13.15 12.73 1.48
CA GLY A 45 -11.70 12.88 1.46
C GLY A 45 -11.00 11.60 1.06
N PHE A 46 -9.67 11.60 1.20
CA PHE A 46 -8.86 10.45 0.84
C PHE A 46 -7.65 10.30 1.74
N ILE A 47 -7.16 9.06 1.85
CA ILE A 47 -5.95 8.70 2.58
C ILE A 47 -4.89 8.30 1.57
N GLU A 48 -3.71 8.91 1.67
CA GLU A 48 -2.51 8.51 0.93
C GLU A 48 -1.55 7.78 1.85
N VAL A 49 -1.12 6.59 1.40
CA VAL A 49 -0.04 5.81 2.00
C VAL A 49 1.13 5.83 1.02
N LEU A 50 2.15 6.63 1.34
CA LEU A 50 3.29 6.89 0.44
C LEU A 50 4.31 5.74 0.38
N SER A 51 4.46 5.00 1.48
CA SER A 51 5.35 3.84 1.58
C SER A 51 4.59 2.57 1.99
N PRO A 52 3.59 2.12 1.21
CA PRO A 52 2.62 1.12 1.64
C PRO A 52 3.21 -0.29 1.87
N PHE A 53 4.34 -0.63 1.25
CA PHE A 53 4.88 -1.99 1.28
C PHE A 53 6.23 -2.08 1.99
N ASN A 54 7.13 -1.13 1.72
CA ASN A 54 8.52 -1.13 2.22
C ASN A 54 8.82 0.12 3.07
N ALA A 55 7.93 0.46 3.99
CA ALA A 55 8.09 1.61 4.88
C ALA A 55 9.40 1.54 5.68
N GLY A 56 10.05 2.69 5.85
CA GLY A 56 11.38 2.81 6.48
C GLY A 56 12.54 2.54 5.52
N ILE A 57 12.30 1.89 4.38
CA ILE A 57 13.29 1.69 3.31
C ILE A 57 12.99 2.62 2.12
N TYR A 58 11.74 2.69 1.68
CA TYR A 58 11.34 3.47 0.51
C TYR A 58 11.06 4.95 0.85
N ASP A 59 10.26 5.18 1.89
CA ASP A 59 10.04 6.49 2.53
C ASP A 59 9.62 6.23 3.99
N HIS A 60 9.48 7.30 4.78
CA HIS A 60 9.03 7.29 6.15
C HIS A 60 7.67 6.60 6.32
N HIS A 61 7.47 6.01 7.48
CA HIS A 61 6.18 5.49 7.92
C HIS A 61 5.23 6.68 8.17
N ARG A 62 4.51 7.11 7.14
CA ARG A 62 3.50 8.16 7.26
C ARG A 62 2.31 7.91 6.35
N ILE A 63 1.16 8.39 6.79
CA ILE A 63 -0.04 8.51 5.96
C ILE A 63 -0.56 9.94 6.04
N GLU A 64 -1.20 10.39 4.98
CA GLU A 64 -1.79 11.72 4.88
C GLU A 64 -3.30 11.57 4.63
N LEU A 65 -4.10 12.25 5.45
CA LEU A 65 -5.55 12.30 5.32
C LEU A 65 -5.93 13.69 4.82
N HIS A 66 -6.53 13.76 3.63
CA HIS A 66 -7.00 15.00 3.02
C HIS A 66 -8.52 15.09 3.12
N ASN A 67 -9.04 16.28 3.41
CA ASN A 67 -10.49 16.53 3.45
C ASN A 67 -11.08 16.71 2.04
N GLN A 68 -12.42 16.65 1.92
CA GLN A 68 -13.14 16.64 0.64
C GLN A 68 -12.78 17.81 -0.29
N ASN A 69 -12.61 19.02 0.25
CA ASN A 69 -12.29 20.22 -0.52
C ASN A 69 -10.76 20.45 -0.67
N HIS A 70 -9.94 19.51 -0.20
CA HIS A 70 -8.48 19.57 -0.23
C HIS A 70 -7.92 20.86 0.39
N SER A 71 -8.60 21.42 1.39
CA SER A 71 -8.13 22.62 2.10
C SER A 71 -7.28 22.28 3.32
N GLU A 72 -7.36 21.04 3.81
CA GLU A 72 -6.67 20.56 5.00
C GLU A 72 -6.12 19.16 4.76
N ALA A 73 -4.90 18.94 5.26
CA ALA A 73 -4.27 17.63 5.32
C ALA A 73 -3.77 17.35 6.75
N GLN A 74 -4.05 16.16 7.26
CA GLN A 74 -3.52 15.66 8.53
C GLN A 74 -2.49 14.57 8.26
N VAL A 75 -1.30 14.75 8.82
CA VAL A 75 -0.18 13.82 8.63
C VAL A 75 0.00 12.97 9.89
N PHE A 76 -0.18 11.66 9.76
CA PHE A 76 0.08 10.70 10.82
C PHE A 76 1.43 10.03 10.55
N ARG A 77 2.33 10.08 11.53
CA ARG A 77 3.68 9.51 11.44
C ARG A 77 3.85 8.38 12.45
N PHE A 78 4.54 7.33 12.04
CA PHE A 78 4.80 6.13 12.85
C PHE A 78 6.31 5.82 12.87
N PRO A 79 7.15 6.75 13.36
CA PRO A 79 8.60 6.63 13.26
C PRO A 79 9.12 5.39 14.01
N GLY A 80 10.13 4.72 13.45
CA GLY A 80 10.81 3.58 14.09
C GLY A 80 9.97 2.30 14.16
N MET A 81 8.82 2.23 13.49
CA MET A 81 8.00 1.02 13.45
C MET A 81 8.72 -0.11 12.71
N GLN A 82 8.87 -1.25 13.40
CA GLN A 82 9.50 -2.44 12.85
C GLN A 82 8.42 -3.42 12.39
N GLN A 83 7.87 -3.19 11.19
CA GLN A 83 6.69 -3.94 10.71
C GLN A 83 6.87 -5.47 10.75
N TYR A 84 8.05 -5.98 10.38
CA TYR A 84 8.34 -7.42 10.42
C TYR A 84 8.42 -7.97 11.85
N ARG A 85 8.94 -7.18 12.80
CA ARG A 85 8.94 -7.57 14.22
C ARG A 85 7.52 -7.63 14.75
N LEU A 86 6.70 -6.62 14.43
CA LEU A 86 5.31 -6.53 14.86
C LEU A 86 4.47 -7.69 14.30
N GLU A 87 4.73 -8.08 13.05
CA GLU A 87 4.11 -9.26 12.43
C GLU A 87 4.43 -10.55 13.21
N VAL A 88 5.70 -10.79 13.54
CA VAL A 88 6.11 -11.98 14.31
C VAL A 88 5.57 -11.94 15.76
N GLU A 89 5.56 -10.78 16.40
CA GLU A 89 4.96 -10.61 17.73
C GLU A 89 3.45 -10.88 17.70
N ALA A 90 2.73 -10.47 16.64
CA ALA A 90 1.32 -10.78 16.45
C ALA A 90 1.09 -12.28 16.23
N PHE A 91 1.91 -12.91 15.39
CA PHE A 91 1.89 -14.35 15.19
C PHE A 91 2.10 -15.12 16.50
N ALA A 92 3.10 -14.73 17.31
CA ALA A 92 3.40 -15.39 18.58
C ALA A 92 2.21 -15.28 19.56
N ARG A 93 1.56 -14.11 19.64
CA ARG A 93 0.34 -13.94 20.45
C ARG A 93 -0.78 -14.86 19.98
N ALA A 94 -1.02 -14.95 18.67
CA ALA A 94 -2.03 -15.83 18.10
C ALA A 94 -1.74 -17.32 18.39
N ALA A 95 -0.49 -17.75 18.23
CA ALA A 95 -0.06 -19.13 18.51
C ALA A 95 -0.21 -19.51 20.00
N GLN A 96 -0.19 -18.52 20.90
CA GLN A 96 -0.41 -18.69 22.34
C GLN A 96 -1.89 -18.63 22.74
N GLY A 97 -2.81 -18.53 21.78
CA GLY A 97 -4.26 -18.48 22.01
C GLY A 97 -4.80 -17.07 22.28
N GLY A 98 -3.99 -16.02 22.07
CA GLY A 98 -4.50 -14.66 21.95
C GLY A 98 -5.28 -14.48 20.64
N THR A 99 -6.26 -13.58 20.65
CA THR A 99 -6.92 -13.10 19.43
C THR A 99 -6.13 -11.97 18.79
#